data_AF-A0A375HSY2-F1
#
_entry.id   AF-A0A375HSY2-F1
#
_cell.length_a   1.000
_cell.length_b   1.000
_cell.length_c   1.000
_cell.angle_alpha   90.00
_cell.angle_beta   90.00
_cell.angle_gamma   90.00
#
_symmetry.space_group_name_H-M   'P 1'
#
loop_
_entity.id
_entity.type
_entity.pdbx_description
1 polymer ?
#
loop_
_entity_poly.entity_id
_entity_poly.type
_entity_poly.pdbx_seq_one_letter_code
_entity_poly.pdbx_strand_id
1 'polypeptide(L)'
;MKKGVLICCAAASVGFAGLPAMAKDGVAITLPDQRVAVLSEGDLEAASMGSYSVAVFKDAQLLHFDAGAVFSRNGTIFRDDGKLRAKFADITGDGIQALVLSKLTAGSGKYLEVDALRIDAGSVRLLTRVQTDTHHDEIAELKAACRRGACSPK
;
A
#
# COMPACT_ATOMS: atom_id res chain seq x y z
N MET A 1 41.47 -21.21 -57.17
CA MET A 1 40.06 -21.08 -56.75
C MET A 1 39.95 -21.41 -55.27
N LYS A 2 39.82 -20.41 -54.39
CA LYS A 2 39.54 -20.61 -52.95
C LYS A 2 38.28 -19.81 -52.62
N LYS A 3 37.21 -20.52 -52.24
CA LYS A 3 35.90 -19.94 -51.90
C LYS A 3 35.97 -19.36 -50.49
N GLY A 4 35.76 -18.06 -50.35
CA GLY A 4 35.61 -17.40 -49.06
C GLY A 4 34.20 -17.65 -48.50
N VAL A 5 34.13 -18.13 -47.26
CA VAL A 5 32.87 -18.29 -46.53
C VAL A 5 32.58 -16.96 -45.83
N LEU A 6 31.46 -16.34 -46.19
CA LEU A 6 30.95 -15.13 -45.57
C LEU A 6 30.11 -15.54 -44.35
N ILE A 7 30.57 -15.21 -43.14
CA ILE A 7 29.82 -15.42 -41.90
C ILE A 7 28.99 -14.15 -41.65
N CYS A 8 27.67 -14.25 -41.81
CA CYS A 8 26.72 -13.21 -41.43
C CYS A 8 26.50 -13.27 -39.91
N CYS A 9 27.04 -12.28 -39.18
CA CYS A 9 26.66 -12.05 -37.78
C CYS A 9 25.27 -11.41 -37.74
N ALA A 10 24.24 -12.19 -37.43
CA ALA A 10 22.93 -11.64 -37.05
C ALA A 10 23.04 -11.02 -35.65
N ALA A 11 23.02 -9.69 -35.58
CA ALA A 11 22.91 -8.98 -34.31
C ALA A 11 21.49 -9.18 -33.76
N ALA A 12 21.34 -10.08 -32.79
CA ALA A 12 20.11 -10.19 -32.01
C ALA A 12 20.03 -8.99 -31.06
N SER A 13 19.17 -8.03 -31.38
CA SER A 13 18.76 -6.97 -30.46
C SER A 13 17.98 -7.61 -29.32
N VAL A 14 18.66 -7.84 -28.19
CA VAL A 14 18.03 -8.26 -26.94
C VAL A 14 17.21 -7.08 -26.43
N GLY A 15 15.90 -7.13 -26.66
CA GLY A 15 14.95 -6.20 -26.06
C GLY A 15 15.04 -6.32 -24.54
N PHE A 16 15.40 -5.23 -23.87
CA PHE A 16 15.34 -5.14 -22.41
C PHE A 16 13.85 -5.11 -22.02
N ALA A 17 13.29 -6.27 -21.71
CA ALA A 17 11.99 -6.34 -21.05
C ALA A 17 12.17 -5.68 -19.67
N GLY A 18 11.52 -4.55 -19.45
CA GLY A 18 11.53 -3.87 -18.15
C GLY A 18 11.04 -4.86 -17.09
N LEU A 19 11.89 -5.18 -16.11
CA LEU A 19 11.45 -5.92 -14.94
C LEU A 19 10.42 -5.05 -14.20
N PRO A 20 9.27 -5.61 -13.79
CA PRO A 20 8.38 -4.87 -12.92
C PRO A 20 9.15 -4.45 -11.67
N ALA A 21 9.05 -3.18 -11.29
CA ALA A 21 9.64 -2.69 -10.06
C ALA A 21 8.93 -3.37 -8.88
N MET A 22 9.55 -4.43 -8.36
CA MET A 22 9.11 -5.08 -7.13
C MET A 22 9.81 -4.34 -5.99
N ALA A 23 9.07 -3.55 -5.21
CA ALA A 23 9.56 -3.10 -3.91
C ALA A 23 9.90 -4.36 -3.10
N LYS A 24 11.05 -4.35 -2.41
CA LYS A 24 11.65 -5.54 -1.77
C LYS A 24 10.68 -6.30 -0.87
N ASP A 25 9.69 -5.61 -0.30
CA ASP A 25 8.66 -6.15 0.59
C ASP A 25 7.23 -5.61 0.30
N GLY A 26 6.94 -5.24 -0.95
CA GLY A 26 5.63 -4.73 -1.34
C GLY A 26 4.55 -5.81 -1.35
N VAL A 27 3.46 -5.62 -0.60
CA VAL A 27 2.29 -6.53 -0.62
C VAL A 27 1.17 -5.90 -1.43
N ALA A 28 0.71 -6.62 -2.46
CA ALA A 28 -0.42 -6.24 -3.28
C ALA A 28 -1.75 -6.70 -2.66
N ILE A 29 -2.75 -5.82 -2.68
CA ILE A 29 -4.14 -6.11 -2.32
C ILE A 29 -5.08 -5.62 -3.42
N THR A 30 -6.13 -6.38 -3.69
CA THR A 30 -7.21 -5.96 -4.60
C THR A 30 -8.14 -4.99 -3.86
N LEU A 31 -8.37 -3.84 -4.46
CA LEU A 31 -9.33 -2.84 -4.00
C LEU A 31 -10.76 -3.28 -4.35
N PRO A 32 -11.79 -2.76 -3.65
CA PRO A 32 -13.19 -3.12 -3.92
C PRO A 32 -13.64 -2.87 -5.36
N ASP A 33 -12.99 -1.93 -6.05
CA ASP A 33 -13.22 -1.56 -7.45
C ASP A 33 -12.32 -2.29 -8.46
N GLN A 34 -11.66 -3.39 -8.04
CA GLN A 34 -10.75 -4.22 -8.84
C GLN A 34 -9.40 -3.60 -9.21
N ARG A 35 -9.13 -2.35 -8.83
CA ARG A 35 -7.76 -1.81 -8.86
C ARG A 35 -6.88 -2.58 -7.88
N VAL A 36 -5.56 -2.41 -7.99
CA VAL A 36 -4.59 -3.06 -7.09
C VAL A 36 -3.80 -1.99 -6.35
N ALA A 37 -3.74 -2.09 -5.03
CA ALA A 37 -2.84 -1.29 -4.21
C ALA A 37 -1.65 -2.14 -3.75
N VAL A 38 -0.44 -1.64 -3.94
CA VAL A 38 0.80 -2.19 -3.41
C VAL A 38 1.22 -1.32 -2.22
N LEU A 39 1.40 -1.95 -1.07
CA LEU A 39 1.83 -1.27 0.15
C LEU A 39 3.19 -1.81 0.59
N SER A 40 4.08 -0.92 1.03
CA SER A 40 5.40 -1.27 1.57
C SER A 40 5.77 -0.35 2.71
N GLU A 41 6.61 -0.84 3.63
CA GLU A 41 7.34 0.02 4.56
C GLU A 41 8.57 0.63 3.86
N GLY A 42 9.11 1.72 4.41
CA GLY A 42 10.33 2.34 3.88
C GLY A 42 11.57 1.49 4.14
N ASP A 43 12.44 1.42 3.12
CA ASP A 43 13.70 0.69 3.23
C ASP A 43 14.63 1.31 4.29
N LEU A 44 15.31 0.46 5.05
CA LEU A 44 16.29 0.84 6.08
C LEU A 44 15.74 1.71 7.23
N GLU A 45 14.42 1.78 7.39
CA GLU A 45 13.79 2.42 8.53
C GLU A 45 13.75 1.50 9.76
N ALA A 46 13.61 2.10 10.94
CA ALA A 46 13.46 1.33 12.17
C ALA A 46 12.14 0.54 12.17
N ALA A 47 12.13 -0.69 12.67
CA ALA A 47 10.89 -1.47 12.78
C ALA A 47 9.81 -0.76 13.61
N SER A 48 10.21 0.05 14.60
CA SER A 48 9.31 0.79 15.48
C SER A 48 8.71 2.07 14.88
N MET A 49 9.34 2.68 13.87
CA MET A 49 8.90 3.98 13.33
C MET A 49 9.48 4.21 11.94
N GLY A 50 8.72 4.88 11.09
CA GLY A 50 9.18 5.27 9.77
C GLY A 50 8.02 5.77 8.91
N SER A 51 7.94 5.23 7.71
CA SER A 51 6.89 5.49 6.74
C SER A 51 6.38 4.20 6.11
N TYR A 52 5.20 4.31 5.49
CA TYR A 52 4.72 3.34 4.52
C TYR A 52 4.23 4.04 3.28
N SER A 53 4.35 3.36 2.14
CA SER A 53 3.87 3.83 0.85
C SER A 53 2.63 3.06 0.41
N VAL A 54 1.78 3.72 -0.38
CA VAL A 54 0.67 3.11 -1.11
C VAL A 54 0.83 3.50 -2.57
N ALA A 55 0.91 2.52 -3.46
CA ALA A 55 0.91 2.71 -4.91
C ALA A 55 -0.28 1.96 -5.52
N VAL A 56 -1.13 2.66 -6.24
CA VAL A 56 -2.37 2.13 -6.82
C VAL A 56 -2.20 2.00 -8.33
N PHE A 57 -2.62 0.85 -8.85
CA PHE A 57 -2.56 0.48 -10.25
C PHE A 57 -3.94 0.07 -10.74
N LYS A 58 -4.18 0.25 -12.04
CA LYS A 58 -5.48 -0.11 -12.65
C LYS A 58 -5.76 -1.61 -12.63
N ASP A 59 -4.72 -2.43 -12.59
CA ASP A 59 -4.80 -3.88 -12.70
C ASP A 59 -3.60 -4.57 -12.03
N ALA A 60 -3.68 -5.90 -11.92
CA ALA A 60 -2.66 -6.74 -11.29
C ALA A 60 -1.37 -6.89 -12.11
N GLN A 61 -1.30 -6.36 -13.35
CA GLN A 61 -0.04 -6.34 -14.11
C GLN A 61 0.90 -5.24 -13.61
N LEU A 62 0.39 -4.29 -12.80
CA LEU A 62 1.16 -3.19 -12.21
C LEU A 62 1.83 -2.28 -13.26
N LEU A 63 1.32 -2.27 -14.49
CA LEU A 63 1.85 -1.46 -15.59
C LEU A 63 1.25 -0.06 -15.64
N HIS A 64 0.02 0.09 -15.14
CA HIS A 64 -0.76 1.32 -15.24
C HIS A 64 -0.93 1.96 -13.86
N PHE A 65 0.03 2.80 -13.47
CA PHE A 65 -0.05 3.58 -12.24
C PHE A 65 -1.25 4.54 -12.28
N ASP A 66 -1.97 4.64 -11.18
CA ASP A 66 -3.13 5.50 -11.00
C ASP A 66 -2.87 6.58 -9.94
N ALA A 67 -2.44 6.19 -8.74
CA ALA A 67 -2.26 7.11 -7.62
C ALA A 67 -1.24 6.59 -6.62
N GLY A 68 -0.69 7.47 -5.78
CA GLY A 68 0.13 7.03 -4.67
C GLY A 68 0.32 8.08 -3.59
N ALA A 69 0.70 7.63 -2.40
CA ALA A 69 1.00 8.49 -1.26
C ALA A 69 1.98 7.80 -0.29
N VAL A 70 2.65 8.60 0.53
CA VAL A 70 3.52 8.15 1.62
C VAL A 70 3.01 8.74 2.93
N PHE A 71 2.92 7.91 3.96
CA PHE A 71 2.43 8.31 5.28
C PHE A 71 3.44 7.89 6.36
N SER A 72 3.49 8.63 7.46
CA SER A 72 4.26 8.20 8.62
C SER A 72 3.64 6.95 9.27
N ARG A 73 4.49 6.11 9.88
CA ARG A 73 4.06 4.97 10.71
C ARG A 73 4.72 4.99 12.07
N ASN A 74 3.96 4.60 13.08
CA ASN A 74 4.44 4.13 14.37
C ASN A 74 4.09 2.64 14.51
N GLY A 75 5.11 1.77 14.43
CA GLY A 75 4.95 0.32 14.33
C GLY A 75 4.94 -0.23 12.90
N THR A 76 4.53 -1.49 12.75
CA THR A 76 4.53 -2.21 11.46
C THR A 76 3.13 -2.42 10.90
N ILE A 77 2.98 -2.26 9.59
CA ILE A 77 1.73 -2.55 8.84
C ILE A 77 1.56 -4.06 8.56
N PHE A 78 2.62 -4.84 8.78
CA PHE A 78 2.64 -6.27 8.50
C PHE A 78 2.32 -7.10 9.74
N ARG A 79 1.80 -8.30 9.47
CA ARG A 79 1.66 -9.41 10.41
C ARG A 79 2.91 -10.28 10.34
N ASP A 80 3.05 -11.16 11.31
CA ASP A 80 4.17 -12.11 11.39
C ASP A 80 4.22 -13.07 10.18
N ASP A 81 3.08 -13.27 9.48
CA ASP A 81 2.98 -14.05 8.25
C ASP A 81 3.25 -13.24 6.97
N GLY A 82 3.71 -11.99 7.11
CA GLY A 82 4.00 -11.08 6.01
C GLY A 82 2.76 -10.44 5.37
N LYS A 83 1.54 -10.74 5.84
CA LYS A 83 0.33 -10.10 5.30
C LYS A 83 0.09 -8.74 5.92
N LEU A 84 -0.58 -7.86 5.18
CA LEU A 84 -1.01 -6.57 5.70
C LEU A 84 -2.08 -6.71 6.79
N ARG A 85 -2.04 -5.81 7.78
CA ARG A 85 -3.12 -5.56 8.74
C ARG A 85 -4.15 -4.62 8.14
N ALA A 86 -4.78 -5.07 7.06
CA ALA A 86 -5.67 -4.26 6.23
C ALA A 86 -7.10 -4.82 6.22
N LYS A 87 -8.08 -3.92 6.16
CA LYS A 87 -9.49 -4.22 5.93
C LYS A 87 -10.17 -3.08 5.20
N PHE A 88 -11.34 -3.33 4.62
CA PHE A 88 -12.14 -2.31 3.96
C PHE A 88 -13.43 -2.04 4.74
N ALA A 89 -13.75 -0.76 4.94
CA ALA A 89 -14.96 -0.35 5.66
C ALA A 89 -15.43 1.03 5.21
N ASP A 90 -16.74 1.27 5.22
CA ASP A 90 -17.28 2.63 5.12
C ASP A 90 -17.09 3.34 6.46
N ILE A 91 -16.16 4.29 6.51
CA ILE A 91 -15.77 5.04 7.71
C ILE A 91 -16.55 6.34 7.86
N THR A 92 -16.89 7.00 6.75
CA THR A 92 -17.57 8.30 6.75
C THR A 92 -19.09 8.19 6.61
N GLY A 93 -19.62 7.01 6.33
CA GLY A 93 -21.05 6.79 6.10
C GLY A 93 -21.52 7.19 4.70
N ASP A 94 -20.59 7.29 3.74
CA ASP A 94 -20.90 7.73 2.37
C ASP A 94 -21.03 6.56 1.38
N GLY A 95 -21.01 5.32 1.87
CA GLY A 95 -21.08 4.10 1.08
C GLY A 95 -19.79 3.75 0.36
N ILE A 96 -18.75 4.59 0.43
CA ILE A 96 -17.45 4.31 -0.21
C ILE A 96 -16.53 3.68 0.83
N GLN A 97 -16.01 2.49 0.53
CA GLN A 97 -15.07 1.82 1.41
C GLN A 97 -13.73 2.56 1.46
N ALA A 98 -13.22 2.78 2.66
CA ALA A 98 -11.86 3.21 2.93
C ALA A 98 -10.97 1.99 3.19
N LEU A 99 -9.69 2.09 2.85
CA LEU A 99 -8.67 1.16 3.30
C LEU A 99 -8.33 1.49 4.76
N VAL A 100 -8.68 0.59 5.67
CA VAL A 100 -8.31 0.66 7.08
C VAL A 100 -7.02 -0.12 7.26
N LEU A 101 -5.95 0.57 7.69
CA LEU A 101 -4.62 0.00 7.85
C LEU A 101 -4.11 0.19 9.29
N SER A 102 -3.86 -0.92 9.97
CA SER A 102 -3.38 -0.91 11.36
C SER A 102 -1.87 -1.08 11.42
N LYS A 103 -1.23 -0.32 12.31
CA LYS A 103 0.20 -0.35 12.57
C LYS A 103 0.42 -0.81 14.01
N LEU A 104 0.99 -2.01 14.17
CA LEU A 104 1.27 -2.57 15.49
C LEU A 104 2.61 -2.04 16.01
N THR A 105 2.56 -1.34 17.14
CA THR A 105 3.76 -0.82 17.80
C THR A 105 4.71 -1.95 18.23
N ALA A 106 6.02 -1.72 18.18
CA ALA A 106 7.03 -2.73 18.53
C ALA A 106 7.09 -3.04 20.04
N GLY A 107 6.39 -2.26 20.88
CA GLY A 107 6.35 -2.46 22.33
C GLY A 107 5.42 -3.61 22.76
N SER A 108 5.58 -4.08 23.99
CA SER A 108 4.75 -5.15 24.56
C SER A 108 3.29 -4.77 24.82
N GLY A 109 2.96 -3.47 24.77
CA GLY A 109 1.64 -2.94 25.07
C GLY A 109 0.56 -3.22 24.01
N LYS A 110 0.93 -3.78 22.84
CA LYS A 110 -0.01 -4.11 21.75
C LYS A 110 -0.85 -2.92 21.29
N TYR A 111 -0.27 -1.72 21.32
CA TYR A 111 -0.92 -0.52 20.80
C TYR A 111 -0.95 -0.52 19.29
N LEU A 112 -2.02 0.04 18.74
CA LEU A 112 -2.27 0.20 17.32
C LEU A 112 -2.40 1.68 16.96
N GLU A 113 -1.69 2.10 15.93
CA GLU A 113 -2.03 3.30 15.18
C GLU A 113 -2.83 2.86 13.95
N VAL A 114 -4.04 3.39 13.75
CA VAL A 114 -4.92 2.95 12.66
C VAL A 114 -5.23 4.12 11.75
N ASP A 115 -4.99 3.93 10.44
CA ASP A 115 -5.33 4.88 9.40
C ASP A 115 -6.60 4.45 8.66
N ALA A 116 -7.46 5.41 8.35
CA ALA A 116 -8.47 5.27 7.30
C ALA A 116 -8.02 6.06 6.07
N LEU A 117 -7.75 5.34 4.97
CA LEU A 117 -7.33 5.93 3.70
C LEU A 117 -8.48 5.91 2.69
N ARG A 118 -8.77 7.06 2.10
CA ARG A 118 -9.60 7.17 0.90
C ARG A 118 -8.73 6.94 -0.32
N ILE A 119 -9.15 6.03 -1.19
CA ILE A 119 -8.49 5.75 -2.47
C ILE A 119 -9.49 6.05 -3.59
N ASP A 120 -9.42 7.26 -4.11
CA ASP A 120 -10.23 7.70 -5.26
C ASP A 120 -9.42 7.49 -6.56
N ALA A 121 -10.02 7.77 -7.72
CA ALA A 121 -9.27 7.81 -8.97
C ALA A 121 -8.20 8.92 -8.88
N GLY A 122 -6.94 8.59 -9.11
CA GLY A 122 -5.84 9.55 -9.09
C GLY A 122 -5.45 10.12 -7.72
N SER A 123 -6.02 9.64 -6.59
CA SER A 123 -5.61 10.12 -5.26
C SER A 123 -5.70 9.07 -4.14
N VAL A 124 -4.75 9.15 -3.20
CA VAL A 124 -4.75 8.42 -1.94
C VAL A 124 -4.64 9.44 -0.80
N ARG A 125 -5.61 9.44 0.12
CA ARG A 125 -5.76 10.50 1.13
C ARG A 125 -6.00 9.91 2.51
N LEU A 126 -5.36 10.45 3.54
CA LEU A 126 -5.67 10.12 4.93
C LEU A 126 -6.97 10.83 5.35
N LEU A 127 -8.02 10.05 5.59
CA LEU A 127 -9.28 10.58 6.14
C LEU A 127 -9.09 10.92 7.61
N THR A 128 -8.58 9.96 8.39
CA THR A 128 -8.30 10.16 9.81
C THR A 128 -7.33 9.09 10.31
N ARG A 129 -6.75 9.35 11.47
CA ARG A 129 -5.83 8.46 12.19
C ARG A 129 -6.24 8.42 13.66
N VAL A 130 -6.27 7.22 14.24
CA VAL A 130 -6.56 7.02 15.67
C VAL A 130 -5.47 6.18 16.32
N GLN A 131 -5.29 6.37 17.63
CA GLN A 131 -4.49 5.49 18.48
C GLN A 131 -5.46 4.61 19.28
N THR A 132 -5.17 3.32 19.35
CA THR A 132 -5.98 2.32 20.03
C THR A 132 -5.11 1.11 20.43
N ASP A 133 -5.69 -0.05 20.68
CA ASP A 133 -4.99 -1.31 20.96
C ASP A 133 -5.73 -2.51 20.37
N THR A 134 -5.15 -3.71 20.52
CA THR A 134 -5.70 -4.95 19.96
C THR A 134 -7.02 -5.43 20.61
N HIS A 135 -7.52 -4.76 21.65
CA HIS A 135 -8.77 -5.12 22.34
C HIS A 135 -9.97 -4.29 21.86
N HIS A 136 -9.75 -3.22 21.12
CA HIS A 136 -10.80 -2.33 20.62
C HIS A 136 -11.10 -2.58 19.13
N ASP A 137 -12.34 -2.28 18.72
CA ASP A 137 -12.72 -2.32 17.31
C ASP A 137 -12.21 -1.07 16.57
N GLU A 138 -11.16 -1.26 15.78
CA GLU A 138 -10.53 -0.21 14.98
C GLU A 138 -11.52 0.55 14.07
N ILE A 139 -12.55 -0.12 13.51
CA ILE A 139 -13.56 0.54 12.66
C ILE A 139 -14.45 1.43 13.50
N ALA A 140 -14.85 0.95 14.69
CA ALA A 140 -15.67 1.73 15.61
C ALA A 140 -14.94 3.00 16.07
N GLU A 141 -13.64 2.89 16.38
CA GLU A 141 -12.78 4.02 16.76
C GLU A 141 -12.65 5.06 15.65
N LEU A 142 -12.36 4.62 14.42
CA LEU A 142 -12.28 5.50 13.25
C LEU A 142 -13.61 6.21 12.98
N LYS A 143 -14.74 5.49 13.03
CA LYS A 143 -16.08 6.08 12.87
C LYS A 143 -16.38 7.08 13.97
N ALA A 144 -16.00 6.79 15.21
CA ALA A 144 -16.17 7.71 16.33
C ALA A 144 -15.34 8.99 16.14
N ALA A 145 -14.12 8.87 15.63
CA ALA A 145 -13.29 10.02 15.28
C ALA A 145 -13.92 10.87 14.17
N CYS A 146 -14.42 10.27 13.09
CA CYS A 146 -15.15 11.00 12.04
C CYS A 146 -16.37 11.74 12.58
N ARG A 147 -17.19 11.11 13.44
CA ARG A 147 -18.36 11.76 14.04
C ARG A 147 -18.01 12.97 14.91
N ARG A 148 -16.79 13.01 15.45
CA ARG A 148 -16.25 14.16 16.19
C ARG A 148 -15.65 15.25 15.29
N GLY A 149 -15.75 15.12 13.97
CA GLY A 149 -15.21 16.07 12.99
C GLY A 149 -13.73 15.90 12.69
N ALA A 150 -13.10 14.79 13.11
CA ALA A 150 -11.67 14.54 12.88
C ALA A 150 -11.35 13.97 11.48
N CYS A 151 -12.36 13.83 10.62
CA CYS A 151 -12.17 13.34 9.25
C CYS A 151 -12.00 14.50 8.29
N SER A 152 -10.93 14.43 7.48
CA SER A 152 -10.68 15.38 6.41
C SER A 152 -11.87 15.46 5.46
N PRO A 153 -12.32 16.67 5.08
CA PRO A 153 -13.41 16.82 4.12
C PRO A 153 -13.05 16.22 2.76
N LYS A 154 -14.10 15.90 1.98
CA LYS A 154 -13.99 15.36 0.63
C LYS A 154 -13.24 16.29 -0.31
#